data_AF-U9U1D0-F1
#
_entry.id   AF-U9U1D0-F1
#
_cell.length_a   1.000
_cell.length_b   1.000
_cell.length_c   1.000
_cell.angle_alpha   90.00
_cell.angle_beta   90.00
_cell.angle_gamma   90.00
#
_symmetry.space_group_name_H-M   'P 1'
#
loop_
_entity.id
_entity.type
_entity.pdbx_description
1 polymer ?
#
loop_
_entity_poly.entity_id
_entity_poly.type
_entity_poly.pdbx_seq_one_letter_code
_entity_poly.pdbx_strand_id
1 'polypeptide(L)'
;MTVNLWSDYTNRSRSTFKKRFSKEPQQINNKNTLNRQWNLFEKTLIELKEYIIPQKSINSNTSSNLDLPLELRQMNNHVILLYQVKQFLNLKHIKIRFKLNFTPTLSTLHNIPRHVWATYYEGWMKYLPRLKILLDFNKLSITLPSTVTPDNFVSTKDEIYRLYHTMKIAYQSAYDKYLTNKINSYVTERNDNLQHDQTKMINSILNRKPHRIVLDRLSFIDNKGEHVFTNNPEIIEKEAIKHFQHQAGPPNEKNIWNLDSLPQDWKDHYDPTLQT
;
A
#
# COMPACT_ATOMS: atom_id res chain seq x y z
N MET A 1 4.68 -8.49 -23.74
CA MET A 1 3.96 -9.65 -24.30
C MET A 1 4.79 -10.22 -25.43
N THR A 2 5.04 -11.52 -25.45
CA THR A 2 5.81 -12.18 -26.51
C THR A 2 4.97 -12.31 -27.78
N VAL A 3 5.61 -12.45 -28.95
CA VAL A 3 4.95 -12.64 -30.26
C VAL A 3 4.00 -13.85 -30.25
N ASN A 4 4.36 -14.91 -29.52
CA ASN A 4 3.54 -16.12 -29.37
C ASN A 4 2.21 -15.84 -28.65
N LEU A 5 2.20 -14.98 -27.62
CA LEU A 5 0.98 -14.61 -26.89
C LEU A 5 -0.01 -13.83 -27.77
N TRP A 6 0.48 -13.02 -28.71
CA TRP A 6 -0.36 -12.29 -29.66
C TRP A 6 -0.99 -13.20 -30.71
N SER A 7 -0.24 -14.18 -31.23
CA SER A 7 -0.77 -15.18 -32.15
C SER A 7 -1.88 -16.01 -31.49
N ASP A 8 -1.65 -16.45 -30.25
CA ASP A 8 -2.63 -17.21 -29.48
C ASP A 8 -3.89 -16.39 -29.17
N TYR A 9 -3.74 -15.12 -28.78
CA TYR A 9 -4.87 -14.20 -28.61
C TYR A 9 -5.68 -14.05 -29.91
N THR A 10 -4.99 -13.83 -31.03
CA THR A 10 -5.64 -13.57 -32.32
C THR A 10 -6.40 -14.79 -32.83
N ASN A 11 -5.82 -15.99 -32.71
CA ASN A 11 -6.47 -17.22 -33.15
C ASN A 11 -7.67 -17.59 -32.27
N ARG A 12 -7.53 -17.43 -30.95
CA ARG A 12 -8.61 -17.77 -30.00
C ARG A 12 -9.76 -16.77 -30.02
N SER A 13 -9.46 -15.47 -30.09
CA SER A 13 -10.48 -14.43 -30.25
C SER A 13 -11.29 -14.68 -31.53
N ARG A 14 -10.63 -14.89 -32.68
CA ARG A 14 -11.31 -15.21 -33.95
C ARG A 14 -12.21 -16.43 -33.84
N SER A 15 -11.75 -17.52 -33.23
CA SER A 15 -12.56 -18.72 -33.02
C SER A 15 -13.77 -18.46 -32.13
N THR A 16 -13.58 -17.72 -31.03
CA THR A 16 -14.63 -17.40 -30.05
C THR A 16 -15.70 -16.49 -30.65
N PHE A 17 -15.28 -15.42 -31.34
CA PHE A 17 -16.19 -14.52 -32.05
C PHE A 17 -16.94 -15.27 -33.16
N LYS A 18 -16.25 -16.08 -33.96
CA LYS A 18 -16.89 -16.88 -35.03
C LYS A 18 -17.97 -17.82 -34.48
N LYS A 19 -17.73 -18.48 -33.34
CA LYS A 19 -18.68 -19.40 -32.71
C LYS A 19 -19.88 -18.68 -32.07
N ARG A 20 -19.67 -17.50 -31.48
CA ARG A 20 -20.74 -16.76 -30.79
C ARG A 20 -21.63 -15.99 -31.75
N PHE A 21 -21.05 -15.38 -32.76
CA PHE A 21 -21.80 -14.57 -33.74
C PHE A 21 -22.38 -15.41 -34.88
N SER A 22 -22.00 -16.69 -35.05
CA SER A 22 -22.64 -17.58 -36.03
C SER A 22 -24.09 -17.92 -35.71
N LYS A 23 -24.53 -17.72 -34.45
CA LYS A 23 -25.89 -18.02 -33.99
C LYS A 23 -26.80 -16.79 -33.94
N GLU A 24 -26.26 -15.61 -34.22
CA GLU A 24 -27.00 -14.35 -34.18
C GLU A 24 -27.48 -13.94 -35.58
N PRO A 25 -28.65 -13.29 -35.70
CA PRO A 25 -29.13 -12.76 -36.96
C PRO A 25 -28.14 -11.70 -37.46
N GLN A 26 -27.67 -11.85 -38.71
CA GLN A 26 -26.68 -10.95 -39.31
C GLN A 26 -27.25 -9.58 -39.68
N GLN A 27 -28.58 -9.47 -39.81
CA GLN A 27 -29.26 -8.22 -40.16
C GLN A 27 -29.76 -7.51 -38.91
N ILE A 28 -29.31 -6.26 -38.74
CA ILE A 28 -29.70 -5.38 -37.64
C ILE A 28 -30.88 -4.54 -38.10
N ASN A 29 -32.09 -5.04 -37.84
CA ASN A 29 -33.33 -4.41 -38.34
C ASN A 29 -34.02 -3.50 -37.33
N ASN A 30 -33.60 -3.48 -36.05
CA ASN A 30 -34.14 -2.56 -35.05
C ASN A 30 -33.12 -2.25 -33.93
N LYS A 31 -33.42 -1.24 -33.11
CA LYS A 31 -32.58 -0.83 -31.98
C LYS A 31 -32.35 -1.95 -30.95
N ASN A 32 -33.32 -2.85 -30.80
CA ASN A 32 -33.21 -3.97 -29.86
C ASN A 32 -32.20 -5.02 -30.34
N THR A 33 -32.16 -5.32 -31.64
CA THR A 33 -31.17 -6.23 -32.22
C THR A 33 -29.77 -5.63 -32.17
N LEU A 34 -29.64 -4.32 -32.39
CA LEU A 34 -28.37 -3.60 -32.21
C LEU A 34 -27.84 -3.71 -30.78
N ASN A 35 -28.68 -3.37 -29.79
CA ASN A 35 -28.30 -3.46 -28.38
C ASN A 35 -27.95 -4.89 -27.95
N ARG A 36 -28.68 -5.89 -28.47
CA ARG A 36 -28.39 -7.30 -28.20
C ARG A 36 -27.01 -7.71 -28.73
N GLN A 37 -26.69 -7.34 -29.98
CA GLN A 37 -25.39 -7.63 -30.56
C GLN A 37 -24.26 -6.89 -29.83
N TRP A 38 -24.47 -5.63 -29.46
CA TRP A 38 -23.49 -4.86 -28.68
C TRP A 38 -23.20 -5.50 -27.32
N ASN A 39 -24.25 -5.87 -26.58
CA ASN A 39 -24.10 -6.55 -25.29
C ASN A 39 -23.39 -7.91 -25.43
N LEU A 40 -23.65 -8.65 -26.51
CA LEU A 40 -22.97 -9.91 -26.78
C LEU A 40 -21.48 -9.69 -27.09
N PHE A 41 -21.17 -8.65 -27.87
CA PHE A 41 -19.80 -8.26 -28.18
C PHE A 41 -19.04 -7.89 -26.91
N GLU A 42 -19.61 -7.01 -26.09
CA GLU A 42 -19.01 -6.55 -24.83
C GLU A 42 -18.74 -7.71 -23.87
N LYS A 43 -19.74 -8.59 -23.65
CA LYS A 43 -19.57 -9.79 -22.81
C LYS A 43 -18.46 -10.69 -23.34
N THR A 44 -18.39 -10.88 -24.66
CA THR A 44 -17.35 -11.72 -25.27
C THR A 44 -15.96 -11.13 -25.09
N LEU A 45 -15.81 -9.80 -25.17
CA LEU A 45 -14.54 -9.13 -24.87
C LEU A 45 -14.13 -9.28 -23.40
N ILE A 46 -15.07 -9.11 -22.46
CA ILE A 46 -14.80 -9.25 -21.02
C ILE A 46 -14.32 -10.67 -20.70
N GLU A 47 -14.98 -11.70 -21.22
CA GLU A 47 -14.57 -13.09 -21.01
C GLU A 47 -13.21 -13.41 -21.64
N LEU A 48 -12.94 -12.91 -22.85
CA LEU A 48 -11.62 -13.07 -23.49
C LEU A 48 -10.51 -12.41 -22.68
N LYS A 49 -10.78 -11.23 -22.12
CA LYS A 49 -9.86 -10.51 -21.22
C LYS A 49 -9.54 -11.34 -19.98
N GLU A 50 -10.55 -11.90 -19.31
CA GLU A 50 -10.36 -12.71 -18.10
C GLU A 50 -9.53 -13.96 -18.35
N TYR A 51 -9.72 -14.60 -19.51
CA TYR A 51 -9.04 -15.86 -19.82
C TYR A 51 -7.61 -15.69 -20.33
N ILE A 52 -7.32 -14.61 -21.08
CA ILE A 52 -6.05 -14.46 -21.80
C ILE A 52 -5.08 -13.54 -21.06
N ILE A 53 -5.58 -12.50 -20.39
CA ILE A 53 -4.72 -11.59 -19.64
C ILE A 53 -4.53 -12.19 -18.24
N PRO A 54 -3.31 -12.58 -17.85
CA PRO A 54 -3.06 -13.11 -16.52
C PRO A 54 -3.46 -12.05 -15.48
N GLN A 55 -4.57 -12.29 -14.80
CA GLN A 55 -5.00 -11.45 -13.71
C GLN A 55 -4.19 -11.81 -12.48
N LYS A 56 -3.14 -11.04 -12.21
CA LYS A 56 -2.50 -11.09 -10.89
C LYS A 56 -3.47 -10.42 -9.92
N SER A 57 -4.08 -11.19 -9.01
CA SER A 57 -4.74 -10.57 -7.87
C SER A 57 -3.65 -9.88 -7.06
N ILE A 58 -3.50 -8.57 -7.26
CA ILE A 58 -2.74 -7.76 -6.33
C ILE A 58 -3.61 -7.75 -5.09
N ASN A 59 -3.36 -8.67 -4.16
CA ASN A 59 -3.96 -8.62 -2.85
C ASN A 59 -3.53 -7.28 -2.25
N SER A 60 -4.44 -6.30 -2.25
CA SER A 60 -4.25 -4.99 -1.63
C SER A 60 -3.96 -5.07 -0.13
N ASN A 61 -4.06 -6.26 0.47
CA ASN A 61 -3.71 -6.55 1.85
C ASN A 61 -2.19 -6.58 2.15
N THR A 62 -1.31 -6.45 1.16
CA THR A 62 0.14 -6.21 1.44
C THR A 62 0.48 -4.71 1.58
N SER A 63 -0.52 -3.83 1.64
CA SER A 63 -0.34 -2.38 1.85
C SER A 63 -0.02 -1.97 3.29
N SER A 64 -0.10 -2.89 4.26
CA SER A 64 0.41 -2.60 5.60
C SER A 64 1.94 -2.80 5.61
N ASN A 65 2.65 -1.72 5.25
CA ASN A 65 4.09 -1.52 5.43
C ASN A 65 5.04 -1.98 4.30
N LEU A 66 4.87 -1.52 3.06
CA LEU A 66 5.99 -1.58 2.10
C LEU A 66 7.23 -0.79 2.59
N ASP A 67 7.03 0.19 3.46
CA ASP A 67 8.07 1.08 4.00
C ASP A 67 8.83 0.52 5.21
N LEU A 68 8.45 -0.65 5.74
CA LEU A 68 9.20 -1.27 6.83
C LEU A 68 10.39 -2.07 6.30
N PRO A 69 11.53 -2.06 7.03
CA PRO A 69 12.65 -2.95 6.77
C PRO A 69 12.23 -4.41 6.60
N LEU A 70 12.93 -5.14 5.72
CA LEU A 70 12.63 -6.55 5.43
C LEU A 70 12.59 -7.41 6.70
N GLU A 71 13.55 -7.23 7.60
CA GLU A 71 13.64 -7.98 8.85
C GLU A 71 12.39 -7.81 9.72
N LEU A 72 11.91 -6.56 9.91
CA LEU A 72 10.69 -6.29 10.68
C LEU A 72 9.45 -6.94 10.04
N ARG A 73 9.39 -6.96 8.70
CA ARG A 73 8.31 -7.65 7.98
C ARG A 73 8.37 -9.17 8.18
N GLN A 74 9.57 -9.77 8.13
CA GLN A 74 9.77 -11.19 8.39
C GLN A 74 9.38 -11.55 9.84
N MET A 75 9.79 -10.74 10.82
CA MET A 75 9.38 -10.92 12.22
C MET A 75 7.85 -10.83 12.39
N ASN A 76 7.20 -9.85 11.77
CA ASN A 76 5.74 -9.74 11.81
C ASN A 76 5.06 -10.98 11.18
N ASN A 77 5.57 -11.45 10.04
CA ASN A 77 5.06 -12.66 9.40
C ASN A 77 5.19 -13.90 10.30
N HIS A 78 6.28 -14.01 11.06
CA HIS A 78 6.44 -15.07 12.07
C HIS A 78 5.39 -14.96 13.19
N VAL A 79 5.14 -13.76 13.71
CA VAL A 79 4.10 -13.51 14.72
C VAL A 79 2.71 -13.86 14.19
N ILE A 80 2.39 -13.49 12.94
CA ILE A 80 1.12 -13.81 12.29
C ILE A 80 0.96 -15.32 12.12
N LEU A 81 2.00 -16.02 11.66
CA LEU A 81 1.99 -17.49 11.55
C LEU A 81 1.71 -18.13 12.90
N LEU A 82 2.43 -17.74 13.94
CA LEU A 82 2.26 -18.27 15.30
C LEU A 82 0.87 -17.96 15.85
N TYR A 83 0.30 -16.79 15.54
CA TYR A 83 -1.09 -16.48 15.88
C TYR A 83 -2.09 -17.41 15.19
N GLN A 84 -1.92 -17.69 13.90
CA GLN A 84 -2.76 -18.63 13.16
C GLN A 84 -2.69 -20.04 13.77
N VAL A 85 -1.49 -20.50 14.10
CA VAL A 85 -1.29 -21.81 14.74
C VAL A 85 -1.88 -21.85 16.14
N LYS A 86 -1.72 -20.77 16.93
CA LYS A 86 -2.33 -20.61 18.24
C LYS A 86 -3.87 -20.72 18.18
N GLN A 87 -4.50 -20.13 17.17
CA GLN A 87 -5.95 -20.27 16.94
C GLN A 87 -6.33 -21.67 16.47
N PHE A 88 -5.53 -22.30 15.61
CA PHE A 88 -5.73 -23.68 15.19
C PHE A 88 -5.69 -24.67 16.39
N LEU A 89 -4.80 -24.44 17.35
CA LEU A 89 -4.71 -25.24 18.58
C LEU A 89 -5.80 -24.90 19.62
N ASN A 90 -6.72 -23.99 19.32
CA ASN A 90 -7.83 -23.67 20.22
C ASN A 90 -8.99 -24.66 20.02
N LEU A 91 -9.25 -25.46 21.05
CA LEU A 91 -10.29 -26.49 21.09
C LEU A 91 -11.71 -25.96 20.80
N LYS A 92 -11.98 -24.66 20.92
CA LYS A 92 -13.29 -24.12 20.52
C LYS A 92 -13.58 -24.34 19.04
N HIS A 93 -12.55 -24.33 18.18
CA HIS A 93 -12.73 -24.52 16.75
C HIS A 93 -13.07 -25.97 16.37
N ILE A 94 -12.57 -26.97 17.12
CA ILE A 94 -12.96 -28.36 16.86
C ILE A 94 -14.44 -28.58 17.20
N LYS A 95 -14.92 -27.97 18.29
CA LYS A 95 -16.35 -27.97 18.67
C LYS A 95 -17.21 -27.40 17.54
N ILE A 96 -16.86 -26.21 17.04
CA ILE A 96 -17.66 -25.51 16.03
C ILE A 96 -17.64 -26.28 14.71
N ARG A 97 -16.47 -26.77 14.27
CA ARG A 97 -16.32 -27.44 12.97
C ARG A 97 -17.04 -28.79 12.91
N PHE A 98 -17.02 -29.56 14.01
CA PHE A 98 -17.61 -30.89 14.07
C PHE A 98 -18.92 -30.97 14.86
N LYS A 99 -19.46 -29.82 15.29
CA LYS A 99 -20.72 -29.71 16.05
C LYS A 99 -20.76 -30.67 17.26
N LEU A 100 -19.70 -30.66 18.07
CA LEU A 100 -19.61 -31.53 19.25
C LEU A 100 -20.65 -31.14 20.31
N ASN A 101 -21.26 -32.15 20.94
CA ASN A 101 -22.29 -31.99 21.98
C ASN A 101 -21.73 -31.45 23.31
N PHE A 102 -20.42 -31.38 23.46
CA PHE A 102 -19.75 -30.85 24.64
C PHE A 102 -18.72 -29.79 24.25
N THR A 103 -18.27 -29.00 25.22
CA THR A 103 -17.17 -28.04 25.01
C THR A 103 -15.86 -28.72 25.38
N PRO A 104 -14.94 -28.95 24.43
CA PRO A 104 -13.70 -29.62 24.74
C PRO A 104 -12.79 -28.71 25.57
N THR A 105 -12.33 -29.24 26.69
CA THR A 105 -11.36 -28.65 27.59
C THR A 105 -10.14 -29.57 27.70
N LEU A 106 -9.11 -29.14 28.43
CA LEU A 106 -7.91 -29.95 28.67
C LEU A 106 -8.24 -31.28 29.36
N SER A 107 -9.22 -31.32 30.26
CA SER A 107 -9.63 -32.56 30.96
C SER A 107 -10.48 -33.50 30.11
N THR A 108 -11.21 -32.98 29.12
CA THR A 108 -12.10 -33.77 28.26
C THR A 108 -11.48 -34.08 26.90
N LEU A 109 -10.16 -33.96 26.77
CA LEU A 109 -9.48 -34.05 25.49
C LEU A 109 -9.57 -35.45 24.90
N HIS A 110 -9.42 -36.46 25.75
CA HIS A 110 -9.57 -37.89 25.41
C HIS A 110 -11.03 -38.29 25.11
N ASN A 111 -12.01 -37.44 25.42
CA ASN A 111 -13.41 -37.67 25.07
C ASN A 111 -13.73 -37.30 23.62
N ILE A 112 -12.80 -36.64 22.90
CA ILE A 112 -12.97 -36.31 21.49
C ILE A 112 -12.83 -37.60 20.67
N PRO A 113 -13.79 -37.93 19.78
CA PRO A 113 -13.68 -39.11 18.94
C PRO A 113 -12.40 -39.12 18.10
N ARG A 114 -11.70 -40.26 18.03
CA ARG A 114 -10.41 -40.37 17.32
C ARG A 114 -10.46 -39.91 15.87
N HIS A 115 -11.54 -40.22 15.14
CA HIS A 115 -11.69 -39.79 13.75
C HIS A 115 -11.83 -38.27 13.63
N VAL A 116 -12.59 -37.62 14.52
CA VAL A 116 -12.71 -36.15 14.57
C VAL A 116 -11.36 -35.51 14.82
N TRP A 117 -10.60 -36.03 15.78
CA TRP A 117 -9.26 -35.55 16.10
C TRP A 117 -8.32 -35.65 14.90
N ALA A 118 -8.23 -36.84 14.30
CA ALA A 118 -7.36 -37.10 13.15
C ALA A 118 -7.70 -36.17 11.97
N THR A 119 -8.98 -36.06 11.61
CA THR A 119 -9.44 -35.20 10.50
C THR A 119 -9.24 -33.71 10.78
N TYR A 120 -9.39 -33.26 12.04
CA TYR A 120 -9.11 -31.87 12.39
C TYR A 120 -7.61 -31.55 12.28
N TYR A 121 -6.78 -32.40 12.91
CA TYR A 121 -5.35 -32.17 13.04
C TYR A 121 -4.50 -32.58 11.85
N GLU A 122 -5.08 -33.20 10.82
CA GLU A 122 -4.44 -33.33 9.50
C GLU A 122 -3.98 -31.96 8.95
N GLY A 123 -4.70 -30.89 9.29
CA GLY A 123 -4.32 -29.51 8.96
C GLY A 123 -2.98 -29.06 9.53
N TRP A 124 -2.43 -29.75 10.55
CA TRP A 124 -1.12 -29.48 11.14
C TRP A 124 0.01 -29.54 10.12
N MET A 125 -0.09 -30.43 9.14
CA MET A 125 0.90 -30.61 8.07
C MET A 125 1.10 -29.35 7.22
N LYS A 126 0.10 -28.45 7.18
CA LYS A 126 0.21 -27.16 6.48
C LYS A 126 1.07 -26.15 7.23
N TYR A 127 1.14 -26.27 8.56
CA TYR A 127 1.88 -25.34 9.42
C TYR A 127 3.30 -25.82 9.68
N LEU A 128 3.52 -27.13 9.81
CA LEU A 128 4.81 -27.71 10.16
C LEU A 128 6.01 -27.21 9.33
N PRO A 129 5.97 -27.21 7.98
CA PRO A 129 7.10 -26.71 7.18
C PRO A 129 7.41 -25.25 7.45
N ARG A 130 6.36 -24.42 7.62
CA ARG A 130 6.51 -22.99 7.89
C ARG A 130 7.03 -22.72 9.30
N LEU A 131 6.64 -23.55 10.27
CA LEU A 131 7.16 -23.49 11.64
C LEU A 131 8.63 -23.89 11.68
N LYS A 132 9.06 -24.91 10.93
CA LYS A 132 10.48 -25.30 10.83
C LYS A 132 11.33 -24.15 10.30
N ILE A 133 10.92 -23.53 9.19
CA ILE A 133 11.60 -22.36 8.62
C ILE A 133 11.70 -21.23 9.65
N LEU A 134 10.63 -20.97 10.41
CA LEU A 134 10.64 -19.97 11.49
C LEU A 134 11.66 -20.33 12.58
N LEU A 135 11.67 -21.58 13.03
CA LEU A 135 12.60 -22.02 14.08
C LEU A 135 14.05 -21.91 13.62
N ASP A 136 14.36 -22.35 12.40
CA ASP A 136 15.69 -22.26 11.79
C ASP A 136 16.14 -20.80 11.66
N PHE A 137 15.25 -19.92 11.15
CA PHE A 137 15.52 -18.50 11.01
C PHE A 137 15.89 -17.84 12.36
N ASN A 138 15.19 -18.23 13.43
CA ASN A 138 15.42 -17.68 14.77
C ASN A 138 16.44 -18.50 15.58
N LYS A 139 17.06 -19.52 14.98
CA LYS A 139 18.04 -20.42 15.63
C LYS A 139 17.51 -21.06 16.92
N LEU A 140 16.24 -21.48 16.92
CA LEU A 140 15.57 -22.06 18.08
C LEU A 140 15.60 -23.60 18.03
N SER A 141 16.12 -24.23 19.08
CA SER A 141 16.19 -25.70 19.21
C SER A 141 14.89 -26.32 19.76
N ILE A 142 13.74 -25.94 19.21
CA ILE A 142 12.43 -26.48 19.63
C ILE A 142 12.05 -27.68 18.75
N THR A 143 11.74 -28.81 19.36
CA THR A 143 11.25 -29.99 18.63
C THR A 143 9.72 -30.00 18.58
N LEU A 144 9.15 -29.82 17.39
CA LEU A 144 7.71 -29.90 17.17
C LEU A 144 7.31 -31.32 16.73
N PRO A 145 6.18 -31.87 17.22
CA PRO A 145 5.76 -33.21 16.84
C PRO A 145 5.25 -33.24 15.39
N SER A 146 5.47 -34.36 14.71
CA SER A 146 4.98 -34.60 13.33
C SER A 146 3.46 -34.65 13.26
N THR A 147 2.79 -35.08 14.32
CA THR A 147 1.33 -35.15 14.44
C THR A 147 0.90 -34.69 15.83
N VAL A 148 -0.21 -33.96 15.89
CA VAL A 148 -0.80 -33.55 17.18
C VAL A 148 -1.70 -34.67 17.66
N THR A 149 -1.39 -35.26 18.82
CA THR A 149 -2.16 -36.32 19.48
C THR A 149 -2.76 -35.79 20.78
N PRO A 150 -3.77 -36.47 21.35
CA PRO A 150 -4.30 -36.09 22.65
C PRO A 150 -3.22 -35.92 23.74
N ASP A 151 -2.23 -36.82 23.74
CA ASP A 151 -1.21 -36.87 24.78
C ASP A 151 -0.14 -35.77 24.63
N ASN A 152 0.20 -35.37 23.40
CA ASN A 152 1.18 -34.32 23.14
C ASN A 152 0.56 -32.92 22.96
N PHE A 153 -0.77 -32.82 22.95
CA PHE A 153 -1.47 -31.57 22.65
C PHE A 153 -1.13 -30.46 23.63
N VAL A 154 -1.11 -30.77 24.93
CA VAL A 154 -0.89 -29.78 26.00
C VAL A 154 0.51 -29.18 25.88
N SER A 155 1.54 -30.02 25.80
CA SER A 155 2.93 -29.57 25.66
C SER A 155 3.14 -28.80 24.35
N THR A 156 2.59 -29.29 23.23
CA THR A 156 2.66 -28.60 21.94
C THR A 156 2.00 -27.23 21.98
N LYS A 157 0.82 -27.14 22.60
CA LYS A 157 0.08 -25.89 22.76
C LYS A 157 0.87 -24.89 23.60
N ASP A 158 1.39 -25.31 24.73
CA ASP A 158 2.15 -24.43 25.63
C ASP A 158 3.44 -23.95 24.99
N GLU A 159 4.11 -24.79 24.20
CA GLU A 159 5.30 -24.42 23.44
C GLU A 159 4.99 -23.35 22.38
N ILE A 160 3.93 -23.55 21.58
CA ILE A 160 3.51 -22.58 20.56
C ILE A 160 3.06 -21.25 21.21
N TYR A 161 2.38 -21.30 22.35
CA TYR A 161 1.94 -20.09 23.05
C TYR A 161 3.13 -19.32 23.61
N ARG A 162 4.11 -20.01 24.22
CA ARG A 162 5.37 -19.40 24.67
C ARG A 162 6.10 -18.75 23.51
N LEU A 163 6.30 -19.49 22.41
CA LEU A 163 6.96 -18.99 21.20
C LEU A 163 6.24 -17.75 20.62
N TYR A 164 4.90 -17.79 20.54
CA TYR A 164 4.10 -16.65 20.10
C TYR A 164 4.34 -15.40 20.96
N HIS A 165 4.33 -15.55 22.28
CA HIS A 165 4.53 -14.43 23.19
C HIS A 165 5.95 -13.86 23.09
N THR A 166 6.96 -14.72 23.08
CA THR A 166 8.36 -14.31 22.92
C THR A 166 8.57 -13.55 21.61
N MET A 167 8.07 -14.09 20.49
CA MET A 167 8.22 -13.46 19.17
C MET A 167 7.45 -12.15 19.07
N LYS A 168 6.27 -12.06 19.69
CA LYS A 168 5.49 -10.82 19.74
C LYS A 168 6.24 -9.73 20.49
N ILE A 169 6.84 -10.05 21.63
CA ILE A 169 7.64 -9.09 22.42
C ILE A 169 8.89 -8.66 21.64
N ALA A 170 9.60 -9.62 21.04
CA ALA A 170 10.79 -9.33 20.24
C ALA A 170 10.47 -8.42 19.04
N TYR A 171 9.36 -8.69 18.33
CA TYR A 171 8.89 -7.84 17.26
C TYR A 171 8.57 -6.42 17.73
N GLN A 172 7.82 -6.27 18.84
CA GLN A 172 7.46 -4.97 19.37
C GLN A 172 8.71 -4.16 19.74
N SER A 173 9.66 -4.77 20.44
CA SER A 173 10.92 -4.12 20.80
C SER A 173 11.73 -3.67 19.57
N ALA A 174 11.82 -4.51 18.53
CA ALA A 174 12.50 -4.17 17.29
C ALA A 174 11.79 -3.03 16.53
N TYR A 175 10.45 -3.03 16.52
CA TYR A 175 9.64 -1.99 15.92
C TYR A 175 9.81 -0.64 16.64
N ASP A 176 9.77 -0.64 17.97
CA ASP A 176 9.93 0.56 18.79
C ASP A 176 11.34 1.16 18.61
N LYS A 177 12.36 0.31 18.52
CA LYS A 177 13.73 0.72 18.20
C LYS A 177 13.83 1.36 16.82
N TYR A 178 13.21 0.74 15.80
CA TYR A 178 13.17 1.31 14.45
C TYR A 178 12.47 2.67 14.43
N LEU A 179 11.32 2.79 15.11
CA LEU A 179 10.57 4.04 15.19
C LEU A 179 11.39 5.14 15.86
N THR A 180 12.05 4.82 16.97
CA THR A 180 12.94 5.75 17.70
C THR A 180 14.08 6.23 16.80
N ASN A 181 14.73 5.31 16.08
CA ASN A 181 15.81 5.66 15.15
C ASN A 181 15.32 6.55 14.01
N LYS A 182 14.11 6.29 13.48
CA LYS A 182 13.51 7.08 12.41
C LYS A 182 13.15 8.50 12.88
N ILE A 183 12.62 8.63 14.10
CA ILE A 183 12.37 9.93 14.72
C ILE A 183 13.69 10.69 14.85
N ASN A 184 14.72 10.05 15.40
CA ASN A 184 16.04 10.66 15.57
C ASN A 184 16.65 11.10 14.24
N SER A 185 16.53 10.29 13.18
CA SER A 185 17.03 10.68 11.86
C SER A 185 16.32 11.92 11.30
N TYR A 186 15.00 12.05 11.51
CA TYR A 186 14.26 13.24 11.08
C TYR A 186 14.60 14.47 11.91
N VAL A 187 14.86 14.30 13.21
CA VAL A 187 15.35 15.40 14.06
C VAL A 187 16.71 15.89 13.58
N THR A 188 17.64 14.97 13.31
CA THR A 188 18.97 15.32 12.76
C THR A 188 18.85 16.02 11.41
N GLU A 189 18.06 15.47 10.47
CA GLU A 189 17.83 16.09 9.16
C GLU A 189 17.22 17.50 9.30
N ARG A 190 16.29 17.69 10.22
CA ARG A 190 15.68 19.01 10.45
C ARG A 190 16.67 20.02 11.02
N ASN A 191 17.54 19.61 11.95
CA ASN A 191 18.59 20.47 12.49
C ASN A 191 19.61 20.86 11.42
N ASP A 192 19.93 19.91 10.53
CA ASP A 192 20.80 20.17 9.38
C ASP A 192 20.14 21.15 8.40
N ASN A 193 18.87 20.94 8.04
CA ASN A 193 18.12 21.86 7.18
C ASN A 193 18.03 23.28 7.80
N LEU A 194 17.93 23.41 9.13
CA LEU A 194 17.92 24.73 9.79
C LEU A 194 19.22 25.52 9.51
N GLN A 195 20.36 24.83 9.45
CA GLN A 195 21.66 25.45 9.22
C GLN A 195 21.98 25.61 7.74
N HIS A 196 21.67 24.61 6.91
CA HIS A 196 22.18 24.48 5.54
C HIS A 196 21.11 24.62 4.45
N ASP A 197 19.82 24.37 4.73
CA ASP A 197 18.73 24.43 3.74
C ASP A 197 17.39 24.88 4.37
N GLN A 198 17.33 26.17 4.69
CA GLN A 198 16.18 26.78 5.34
C GLN A 198 14.90 26.67 4.49
N THR A 199 15.03 26.66 3.16
CA THR A 199 13.89 26.49 2.25
C THR A 199 13.25 25.12 2.43
N LYS A 200 14.05 24.05 2.46
CA LYS A 200 13.56 22.70 2.72
C LYS A 200 12.96 22.58 4.12
N MET A 201 13.54 23.24 5.12
CA MET A 201 12.97 23.30 6.47
C MET A 201 11.58 23.96 6.49
N ILE A 202 11.44 25.16 5.90
CA ILE A 202 10.18 25.90 5.83
C ILE A 202 9.12 25.08 5.09
N ASN A 203 9.49 24.47 3.96
CA ASN A 203 8.58 23.62 3.20
C ASN A 203 8.10 22.42 4.02
N SER A 204 8.99 21.78 4.78
CA SER A 204 8.63 20.70 5.70
C SER A 204 7.68 21.16 6.81
N ILE A 205 7.94 22.30 7.46
CA ILE A 205 7.10 22.84 8.55
C ILE A 205 5.70 23.18 8.06
N LEU A 206 5.62 23.82 6.89
CA LEU A 206 4.36 24.26 6.31
C LEU A 206 3.64 23.13 5.55
N ASN A 207 4.17 21.90 5.59
CA ASN A 207 3.72 20.76 4.79
C ASN A 207 3.53 21.13 3.30
N ARG A 208 4.37 22.04 2.80
CA ARG A 208 4.34 22.50 1.41
C ARG A 208 5.02 21.46 0.56
N LYS A 209 4.30 20.96 -0.44
CA LYS A 209 4.93 20.27 -1.56
C LYS A 209 5.59 21.33 -2.45
N PRO A 210 6.85 21.16 -2.86
CA PRO A 210 7.43 22.06 -3.85
C PRO A 210 6.60 21.97 -5.14
N HIS A 211 6.00 23.09 -5.54
CA HIS A 211 5.27 23.18 -6.79
C HIS A 211 6.24 23.67 -7.87
N ARG A 212 6.46 22.85 -8.90
CA ARG A 212 7.26 23.23 -10.06
C ARG A 212 6.33 23.49 -11.23
N ILE A 213 6.29 24.73 -11.70
CA ILE A 213 5.65 25.08 -12.96
C ILE A 213 6.68 24.81 -14.06
N VAL A 214 6.35 23.92 -15.00
CA VAL A 214 7.16 23.67 -16.19
C VAL A 214 6.46 24.35 -17.35
N LEU A 215 7.14 25.31 -17.99
CA LEU A 215 6.61 26.05 -19.13
C LEU A 215 7.19 25.45 -20.41
N ASP A 216 6.36 24.75 -21.18
CA ASP A 216 6.77 24.18 -22.47
C ASP A 216 6.69 25.22 -23.61
N ARG A 217 5.84 26.24 -23.44
CA ARG A 217 5.54 27.26 -24.45
C ARG A 217 5.21 28.58 -23.75
N LEU A 218 5.70 29.69 -24.30
CA LEU A 218 5.49 31.03 -23.74
C LEU A 218 5.07 32.00 -24.85
N SER A 219 4.08 32.85 -24.54
CA SER A 219 3.76 34.03 -25.34
C SER A 219 4.11 35.28 -24.54
N PHE A 220 4.84 36.20 -25.16
CA PHE A 220 5.24 37.46 -24.54
C PHE A 220 5.27 38.58 -25.59
N ILE A 221 5.29 39.83 -25.13
CA ILE A 221 5.39 41.01 -25.99
C ILE A 221 6.87 41.37 -26.11
N ASP A 222 7.40 41.37 -27.34
CA ASP A 222 8.78 41.78 -27.59
C ASP A 222 8.93 43.30 -27.42
N ASN A 223 10.17 43.79 -27.36
CA ASN A 223 10.50 45.21 -27.25
C ASN A 223 9.92 46.07 -28.39
N LYS A 224 9.46 45.45 -29.48
CA LYS A 224 8.78 46.09 -30.62
C LYS A 224 7.26 46.17 -30.46
N GLY A 225 6.69 45.66 -29.37
CA GLY A 225 5.24 45.63 -29.11
C GLY A 225 4.49 44.48 -29.77
N GLU A 226 5.20 43.56 -30.45
CA GLU A 226 4.59 42.42 -31.14
C GLU A 226 4.45 41.20 -30.23
N HIS A 227 3.36 40.46 -30.39
CA HIS A 227 3.14 39.20 -29.69
C HIS A 227 3.99 38.08 -30.30
N VAL A 228 4.97 37.60 -29.56
CA VAL A 228 5.86 36.52 -29.97
C VAL A 228 5.49 35.25 -29.22
N PHE A 229 5.54 34.12 -29.92
CA PHE A 229 5.36 32.79 -29.35
C PHE A 229 6.66 32.00 -29.48
N THR A 230 7.11 31.40 -28.38
CA THR A 230 8.34 30.62 -28.35
C THR A 230 8.17 29.28 -27.64
N ASN A 231 8.91 28.29 -28.12
CA ASN A 231 9.11 26.98 -27.50
C ASN A 231 10.59 26.75 -27.11
N ASN A 232 11.45 27.77 -27.27
CA ASN A 232 12.86 27.65 -26.95
C ASN A 232 13.05 27.79 -25.42
N PRO A 233 13.61 26.76 -24.73
CA PRO A 233 13.73 26.76 -23.28
C PRO A 233 14.54 27.95 -22.73
N GLU A 234 15.60 28.39 -23.41
CA GLU A 234 16.43 29.51 -22.95
C GLU A 234 15.67 30.85 -22.99
N ILE A 235 14.86 31.05 -24.04
CA ILE A 235 14.02 32.26 -24.18
C ILE A 235 12.90 32.24 -23.15
N ILE A 236 12.29 31.07 -22.93
CA ILE A 236 11.24 30.88 -21.93
C ILE A 236 11.79 31.19 -20.52
N GLU A 237 12.96 30.67 -20.17
CA GLU A 237 13.59 30.92 -18.87
C GLU A 237 13.88 32.41 -18.67
N LYS A 238 14.50 33.06 -19.65
CA LYS A 238 14.83 34.48 -19.59
C LYS A 238 13.60 35.37 -19.40
N GLU A 239 12.56 35.16 -20.21
CA GLU A 239 11.33 35.97 -20.14
C GLU A 239 10.50 35.63 -18.90
N ALA A 240 10.52 34.39 -18.40
CA ALA A 240 9.88 34.03 -17.13
C ALA A 240 10.57 34.70 -15.94
N ILE A 241 11.91 34.68 -15.88
CA ILE A 241 12.68 35.41 -14.85
C ILE A 241 12.32 36.89 -14.88
N LYS A 242 12.36 37.50 -16.06
CA LYS A 242 11.98 38.91 -16.25
C LYS A 242 10.56 39.16 -15.76
N HIS A 243 9.59 38.34 -16.15
CA HIS A 243 8.19 38.49 -15.71
C HIS A 243 8.07 38.46 -14.18
N PHE A 244 8.60 37.45 -13.50
CA PHE A 244 8.46 37.31 -12.05
C PHE A 244 9.25 38.36 -11.26
N GLN A 245 10.37 38.87 -11.79
CA GLN A 245 11.08 40.00 -11.20
C GLN A 245 10.27 41.29 -11.21
N HIS A 246 9.42 41.51 -12.21
CA HIS A 246 8.65 42.75 -12.37
C HIS A 246 7.17 42.62 -11.93
N GLN A 247 6.64 41.40 -11.80
CA GLN A 247 5.24 41.14 -11.40
C GLN A 247 5.02 41.12 -9.90
N ALA A 248 6.06 40.90 -9.08
CA ALA A 248 5.94 40.92 -7.63
C ALA A 248 5.72 42.34 -7.03
N GLY A 249 5.44 43.33 -7.88
CA GLY A 249 5.52 44.76 -7.53
C GLY A 249 6.98 45.23 -7.51
N PRO A 250 7.24 46.55 -7.61
CA PRO A 250 8.57 47.07 -7.29
C PRO A 250 8.99 46.54 -5.91
N PRO A 251 10.29 46.30 -5.64
CA PRO A 251 10.75 46.15 -4.26
C PRO A 251 10.14 47.32 -3.48
N ASN A 252 9.49 47.06 -2.35
CA ASN A 252 8.80 48.08 -1.57
C ASN A 252 9.75 49.27 -1.34
N GLU A 253 9.69 50.29 -2.22
CA GLU A 253 10.41 51.55 -2.05
C GLU A 253 9.80 52.37 -0.91
N LYS A 254 8.65 51.93 -0.41
CA LYS A 254 8.16 52.27 0.92
C LYS A 254 9.08 51.60 1.93
N ASN A 255 10.17 52.29 2.17
CA ASN A 255 11.03 52.23 3.32
C ASN A 255 10.15 52.20 4.60
N ILE A 256 9.79 50.98 5.05
CA ILE A 256 8.93 50.76 6.22
C ILE A 256 9.81 50.90 7.47
N TRP A 257 9.92 52.12 8.00
CA TRP A 257 10.77 52.40 9.18
C TRP A 257 9.96 52.57 10.47
N ASN A 258 8.66 52.87 10.37
CA ASN A 258 7.79 53.14 11.52
C ASN A 258 6.37 52.63 11.31
N LEU A 259 5.59 52.51 12.38
CA LEU A 259 4.20 52.02 12.36
C LEU A 259 3.34 52.83 11.37
N ASP A 260 3.61 54.13 11.23
CA ASP A 260 2.88 55.02 10.32
C ASP A 260 3.10 54.74 8.83
N SER A 261 4.25 54.15 8.49
CA SER A 261 4.63 53.77 7.12
C SER A 261 4.01 52.43 6.68
N LEU A 262 3.38 51.69 7.59
CA LEU A 262 2.66 50.46 7.25
C LEU A 262 1.35 50.76 6.50
N PRO A 263 0.93 49.89 5.57
CA PRO A 263 -0.42 49.93 5.02
C PRO A 263 -1.47 49.84 6.13
N GLN A 264 -2.59 50.54 5.98
CA GLN A 264 -3.61 50.68 7.02
C GLN A 264 -4.11 49.34 7.56
N ASP A 265 -4.31 48.35 6.68
CA ASP A 265 -4.76 46.99 7.03
C ASP A 265 -3.82 46.25 7.99
N TRP A 266 -2.55 46.67 8.05
CA TRP A 266 -1.52 46.04 8.87
C TRP A 266 -1.19 46.87 10.13
N LYS A 267 -1.61 48.13 10.22
CA LYS A 267 -1.30 48.97 11.39
C LYS A 267 -1.91 48.36 12.66
N ASP A 268 -3.18 47.99 12.60
CA ASP A 268 -3.91 47.53 13.78
C ASP A 268 -3.38 46.19 14.32
N HIS A 269 -2.82 45.34 13.46
CA HIS A 269 -2.24 44.06 13.86
C HIS A 269 -0.86 44.18 14.52
N TYR A 270 -0.13 45.24 14.18
CA TYR A 270 1.24 45.46 14.64
C TYR A 270 1.35 46.64 15.61
N ASP A 271 0.24 47.29 15.95
CA ASP A 271 0.17 48.30 17.00
C ASP A 271 0.23 47.61 18.38
N PRO A 272 1.33 47.81 19.14
CA PRO A 272 1.47 47.19 20.46
C PRO A 272 0.46 47.71 21.48
N THR A 273 -0.24 48.83 21.21
CA THR A 273 -1.26 49.38 22.12
C THR A 273 -2.62 48.68 21.99
N LEU A 274 -2.85 47.97 20.89
CA LEU A 274 -4.09 47.22 20.62
C LEU A 274 -4.00 45.74 21.05
N GLN A 275 -2.82 45.26 21.44
CA GLN A 275 -2.61 43.90 21.95
C GLN A 275 -2.74 43.87 23.48
N THR A 276 -3.97 43.87 23.98
CA THR A 276 -4.32 43.59 25.39
C THR A 276 -5.18 42.35 25.51
#